data_AF-A0A553K404-F1
#
_entry.id   AF-A0A553K404-F1
#
_cell.length_a   1.000
_cell.length_b   1.000
_cell.length_c   1.000
_cell.angle_alpha   90.00
_cell.angle_beta   90.00
_cell.angle_gamma   90.00
#
_symmetry.space_group_name_H-M   'P 1'
#
loop_
_entity.id
_entity.type
_entity.pdbx_description
1 polymer ?
#
loop_
_entity_poly.entity_id
_entity_poly.type
_entity_poly.pdbx_seq_one_letter_code
_entity_poly.pdbx_strand_id
1 'polypeptide(L)'
;MNDDIHDQREHQEQVANEASDAVRDLARAVNTGTVTAPAAYAVLGNQKLMLHHLEEVNDRLIHGLRSSLTDDRITVVDRHFITGTERDPETQISHATQLLETARNALAHAAHAVATAQEVLNSQGFTAAVTN
;
A
#
# COMPACT_ATOMS: atom_id res chain seq x y z
N MET A 1 1.77 28.23 7.82
CA MET A 1 2.60 27.80 6.67
C MET A 1 3.58 26.70 7.03
N ASN A 2 4.41 26.84 8.08
CA ASN A 2 5.15 25.67 8.61
C ASN A 2 4.22 24.67 9.32
N ASP A 3 3.26 25.17 10.11
CA ASP A 3 2.29 24.32 10.82
C ASP A 3 1.46 23.45 9.85
N ASP A 4 1.01 24.03 8.73
CA ASP A 4 0.21 23.31 7.72
C ASP A 4 0.95 22.11 7.08
N ILE A 5 2.27 22.22 6.88
CA ILE A 5 3.09 21.14 6.30
C ILE A 5 3.33 20.04 7.35
N HIS A 6 3.53 20.42 8.60
CA HIS A 6 3.67 19.48 9.71
C HIS A 6 2.37 18.69 9.93
N ASP A 7 1.22 19.38 9.98
CA ASP A 7 -0.09 18.76 10.14
C ASP A 7 -0.41 17.81 8.97
N GLN A 8 -0.07 18.21 7.75
CA GLN A 8 -0.26 17.37 6.56
C GLN A 8 0.59 16.08 6.62
N ARG A 9 1.86 16.18 7.03
CA ARG A 9 2.74 15.02 7.21
C ARG A 9 2.19 14.07 8.28
N GLU A 10 1.79 14.60 9.43
CA GLU A 10 1.25 13.81 10.54
C GLU A 10 -0.03 13.09 10.14
N HIS A 11 -0.91 13.76 9.39
CA HIS A 11 -2.10 13.13 8.86
C HIS A 11 -1.78 12.00 7.88
N GLN A 12 -0.81 12.19 6.97
CA GLN A 12 -0.36 11.14 6.05
C GLN A 12 0.19 9.92 6.79
N GLU A 13 1.00 10.14 7.83
CA GLU A 13 1.55 9.07 8.68
C GLU A 13 0.45 8.33 9.45
N GLN A 14 -0.51 9.05 10.01
CA GLN A 14 -1.64 8.47 10.73
C GLN A 14 -2.46 7.55 9.82
N VAL A 15 -2.86 8.03 8.64
CA VAL A 15 -3.67 7.23 7.70
C VAL A 15 -2.91 5.99 7.22
N ALA A 16 -1.60 6.09 7.00
CA ALA A 16 -0.77 4.94 6.64
C ALA A 16 -0.70 3.88 7.76
N ASN A 17 -0.65 4.31 9.02
CA ASN A 17 -0.67 3.42 10.19
C ASN A 17 -2.02 2.72 10.34
N GLU A 18 -3.13 3.45 10.21
CA GLU A 18 -4.49 2.91 10.26
C GLU A 18 -4.72 1.86 9.16
N ALA A 19 -4.27 2.14 7.93
CA ALA A 19 -4.32 1.17 6.84
C ALA A 19 -3.51 -0.10 7.14
N SER A 20 -2.31 0.05 7.73
CA SER A 20 -1.45 -1.07 8.11
C SER A 20 -2.08 -1.95 9.20
N ASP A 21 -2.76 -1.33 10.18
CA ASP A 21 -3.47 -2.05 11.24
C ASP A 21 -4.69 -2.80 10.68
N ALA A 22 -5.46 -2.17 9.79
CA ALA A 22 -6.61 -2.82 9.14
C ALA A 22 -6.20 -4.05 8.31
N VAL A 23 -5.11 -3.96 7.54
CA VAL A 23 -4.57 -5.11 6.77
C VAL A 23 -4.08 -6.22 7.71
N ARG A 24 -3.48 -5.87 8.85
CA ARG A 24 -3.04 -6.84 9.87
C ARG A 24 -4.23 -7.60 10.47
N ASP A 25 -5.32 -6.90 10.78
CA ASP A 25 -6.51 -7.52 11.35
C ASP A 25 -7.24 -8.39 10.34
N LEU A 26 -7.28 -8.01 9.06
CA LEU A 26 -7.75 -8.88 7.99
C LEU A 26 -6.91 -10.17 7.89
N ALA A 27 -5.58 -10.06 7.92
CA ALA A 27 -4.70 -11.22 7.87
C ALA A 27 -4.94 -12.18 9.05
N ARG A 28 -5.18 -11.63 10.26
CA ARG A 28 -5.55 -12.42 11.44
C ARG A 28 -6.88 -13.13 11.26
N ALA A 29 -7.91 -12.43 10.78
CA ALA A 29 -9.24 -13.00 10.58
C ALA A 29 -9.23 -14.19 9.60
N VAL A 30 -8.42 -14.11 8.53
CA VAL A 30 -8.24 -15.20 7.57
C VAL A 30 -7.45 -16.37 8.17
N ASN A 31 -6.50 -16.10 9.08
CA ASN A 31 -5.69 -17.13 9.71
C ASN A 31 -6.43 -17.90 10.81
N THR A 32 -7.43 -17.28 11.46
CA THR A 32 -8.17 -17.88 12.57
C THR A 32 -9.53 -18.44 12.11
N GLY A 33 -9.52 -19.58 11.41
CA GLY A 33 -10.75 -20.33 11.10
C GLY A 33 -10.72 -21.11 9.80
N THR A 34 -11.81 -21.83 9.51
CA THR A 34 -12.04 -22.42 8.19
C THR A 34 -12.49 -21.33 7.24
N VAL A 35 -11.69 -21.05 6.20
CA VAL A 35 -12.08 -20.12 5.14
C VAL A 35 -12.97 -20.86 4.14
N THR A 36 -14.26 -20.53 4.12
CA THR A 36 -15.19 -21.06 3.10
C THR A 36 -14.96 -20.36 1.77
N ALA A 37 -15.35 -20.99 0.65
CA ALA A 37 -15.20 -20.36 -0.67
C ALA A 37 -15.93 -19.01 -0.80
N PRO A 38 -17.15 -18.79 -0.26
CA PRO A 38 -17.76 -17.47 -0.22
C PRO A 38 -16.97 -16.43 0.60
N ALA A 39 -16.41 -16.84 1.75
CA ALA A 39 -15.57 -15.95 2.55
C ALA A 39 -14.28 -15.59 1.81
N ALA A 40 -13.61 -16.56 1.19
CA ALA A 40 -12.44 -16.33 0.35
C ALA A 40 -12.77 -15.40 -0.83
N TYR A 41 -13.91 -15.57 -1.50
CA TYR A 41 -14.35 -14.69 -2.59
C TYR A 41 -14.46 -13.23 -2.13
N ALA A 42 -15.08 -12.99 -0.97
CA ALA A 42 -15.22 -11.64 -0.42
C ALA A 42 -13.87 -11.03 -0.01
N VAL A 43 -13.00 -11.83 0.62
CA VAL A 43 -11.65 -11.40 1.02
C VAL A 43 -10.80 -11.06 -0.20
N LEU A 44 -10.80 -11.91 -1.24
CA LEU A 44 -10.07 -11.65 -2.48
C LEU A 44 -10.57 -10.40 -3.21
N GLY A 45 -11.88 -10.14 -3.19
CA GLY A 45 -12.46 -8.90 -3.73
C GLY A 45 -11.91 -7.65 -3.05
N ASN A 46 -11.83 -7.65 -1.72
CA ASN A 46 -11.25 -6.55 -0.96
C ASN A 46 -9.73 -6.46 -1.17
N GLN A 47 -9.04 -7.60 -1.22
CA GLN A 47 -7.59 -7.64 -1.48
C GLN A 47 -7.23 -7.02 -2.83
N LYS A 48 -8.00 -7.31 -3.88
CA LYS A 48 -7.84 -6.67 -5.20
C LYS A 48 -7.97 -5.15 -5.12
N LEU A 49 -8.99 -4.65 -4.42
CA LEU A 49 -9.19 -3.20 -4.24
C LEU A 49 -8.05 -2.55 -3.46
N MET A 50 -7.60 -3.19 -2.36
CA MET A 50 -6.45 -2.70 -1.59
C MET A 50 -5.18 -2.62 -2.44
N LEU A 51 -4.90 -3.65 -3.25
CA LEU A 51 -3.74 -3.65 -4.16
C LEU A 51 -3.81 -2.53 -5.19
N HIS A 52 -5.01 -2.25 -5.73
CA HIS A 52 -5.21 -1.13 -6.64
C HIS A 52 -5.02 0.23 -5.93
N HIS A 53 -5.52 0.42 -4.71
CA HIS A 53 -5.27 1.66 -3.98
C HIS A 53 -3.80 1.85 -3.60
N LEU A 54 -3.08 0.77 -3.27
CA LEU A 54 -1.64 0.83 -3.03
C LEU A 54 -0.87 1.20 -4.31
N GLU A 55 -1.34 0.73 -5.48
CA GLU A 55 -0.81 1.16 -6.77
C GLU A 55 -0.94 2.68 -6.96
N GLU A 56 -2.13 3.23 -6.68
CA GLU A 56 -2.37 4.68 -6.75
C GLU A 56 -1.55 5.46 -5.72
N VAL A 57 -1.35 4.91 -4.52
CA VAL A 57 -0.50 5.52 -3.49
C VAL A 57 0.93 5.64 -4.02
N ASN A 58 1.48 4.58 -4.63
CA ASN A 58 2.82 4.65 -5.22
C ASN A 58 2.90 5.70 -6.32
N ASP A 59 1.89 5.81 -7.18
CA ASP A 59 1.83 6.84 -8.21
C ASP A 59 1.82 8.26 -7.61
N ARG A 60 1.00 8.49 -6.58
CA ARG A 60 0.94 9.77 -5.86
C ARG A 60 2.26 10.09 -5.14
N LEU A 61 2.91 9.10 -4.55
CA LEU A 61 4.22 9.25 -3.91
C LEU A 61 5.29 9.65 -4.93
N ILE A 62 5.31 9.02 -6.10
CA ILE A 62 6.24 9.37 -7.19
C ILE A 62 6.09 10.85 -7.57
N HIS A 63 4.85 11.28 -7.82
CA HIS A 63 4.57 12.68 -8.19
C HIS A 63 4.90 13.65 -7.04
N GLY A 64 4.53 13.31 -5.80
CA GLY A 64 4.79 14.11 -4.61
C GLY A 64 6.29 14.29 -4.35
N LEU A 65 7.08 13.21 -4.43
CA LEU A 65 8.53 13.26 -4.27
C LEU A 65 9.19 14.11 -5.36
N ARG A 66 8.82 13.93 -6.63
CA ARG A 66 9.36 14.76 -7.72
C ARG A 66 9.02 16.24 -7.52
N SER A 67 7.78 16.54 -7.13
CA SER A 67 7.33 17.92 -6.90
C SER A 67 8.02 18.56 -5.69
N SER A 68 8.40 17.77 -4.68
CA SER A 68 9.06 18.27 -3.47
C SER A 68 10.41 18.93 -3.74
N LEU A 69 11.12 18.52 -4.81
CA LEU A 69 12.40 19.11 -5.21
C LEU A 69 12.28 20.54 -5.73
N THR A 70 11.08 20.93 -6.17
CA THR A 70 10.80 22.24 -6.75
C THR A 70 9.81 23.06 -5.91
N ASP A 71 9.45 22.58 -4.72
CA ASP A 71 8.51 23.26 -3.84
C ASP A 71 9.23 24.29 -2.97
N ASP A 72 9.03 25.57 -3.28
CA ASP A 72 9.64 26.71 -2.59
C ASP A 72 9.34 26.78 -1.08
N ARG A 73 8.36 26.01 -0.59
CA ARG A 73 8.00 25.97 0.84
C ARG A 73 8.91 25.06 1.66
N ILE A 74 9.66 24.16 1.02
CA ILE A 74 10.51 23.17 1.69
C ILE A 74 11.92 23.16 1.12
N THR A 75 12.87 22.64 1.89
CA THR A 75 14.21 22.31 1.40
C THR A 75 14.42 20.83 1.64
N VAL A 76 14.48 20.05 0.56
CA VAL A 76 14.80 18.63 0.66
C VAL A 76 16.29 18.51 0.94
N VAL A 77 16.64 17.82 2.02
CA VAL A 77 18.02 17.56 2.42
C VAL A 77 18.24 16.08 2.56
N ASP A 78 19.44 15.61 2.26
CA ASP A 78 19.82 14.22 2.47
C ASP A 78 21.22 14.10 3.05
N ARG A 79 21.35 13.29 4.10
CA ARG A 79 22.60 13.03 4.81
C ARG A 79 22.71 11.56 5.14
N HIS A 80 23.87 10.99 4.85
CA HIS A 80 24.17 9.63 5.24
C HIS A 80 24.18 9.50 6.76
N PHE A 81 23.32 8.64 7.31
CA PHE A 81 23.05 8.56 8.75
C PHE A 81 24.29 8.32 9.62
N ILE A 82 25.23 7.48 9.14
CA ILE A 82 26.42 7.10 9.92
C ILE A 82 27.53 8.15 9.82
N THR A 83 27.73 8.74 8.65
CA THR A 83 28.90 9.60 8.37
C THR A 83 28.58 11.09 8.39
N GLY A 84 27.29 11.45 8.40
CA GLY A 84 26.81 12.83 8.26
C GLY A 84 27.06 13.44 6.88
N THR A 85 27.63 12.69 5.94
CA THR A 85 27.99 13.18 4.60
C THR A 85 26.72 13.58 3.86
N GLU A 86 26.70 14.80 3.32
CA GLU A 86 25.63 15.27 2.46
C GLU A 86 25.59 14.45 1.17
N ARG A 87 24.39 14.08 0.77
CA ARG A 87 24.08 13.36 -0.46
C ARG A 87 23.15 14.23 -1.28
N ASP A 88 23.17 14.04 -2.59
CA ASP A 88 22.25 14.73 -3.48
C ASP A 88 20.82 14.17 -3.30
N PRO A 89 19.86 15.00 -2.82
CA PRO A 89 18.48 14.57 -2.65
C PRO A 89 17.80 14.22 -3.98
N GLU A 90 18.15 14.88 -5.08
CA GLU A 90 17.58 14.61 -6.40
C GLU A 90 17.91 13.18 -6.85
N THR A 91 19.18 12.78 -6.73
CA THR A 91 19.62 11.42 -7.01
C THR A 91 18.88 10.38 -6.15
N GLN A 92 18.69 10.63 -4.85
CA GLN A 92 17.97 9.69 -3.99
C GLN A 92 16.48 9.61 -4.32
N ILE A 93 15.83 10.74 -4.56
CA ILE A 93 14.41 10.78 -4.97
C ILE A 93 14.24 10.07 -6.31
N SER A 94 15.13 10.28 -7.28
CA SER A 94 15.10 9.56 -8.55
C SER A 94 15.13 8.05 -8.34
N HIS A 95 16.08 7.55 -7.53
CA HIS A 95 16.15 6.12 -7.20
C HIS A 95 14.90 5.60 -6.48
N ALA A 96 14.38 6.34 -5.49
CA ALA A 96 13.15 5.97 -4.80
C ALA A 96 11.95 5.89 -5.76
N THR A 97 11.83 6.85 -6.69
CA THR A 97 10.73 6.85 -7.67
C THR A 97 10.79 5.64 -8.61
N GLN A 98 11.99 5.22 -9.04
CA GLN A 98 12.16 4.00 -9.86
C GLN A 98 11.74 2.73 -9.10
N LEU A 99 12.06 2.64 -7.81
CA LEU A 99 11.63 1.53 -6.96
C LEU A 99 10.11 1.53 -6.76
N LEU A 100 9.50 2.71 -6.59
CA LEU A 100 8.05 2.85 -6.49
C LEU A 100 7.35 2.49 -7.81
N GLU A 101 7.92 2.83 -8.97
CA GLU A 101 7.41 2.40 -10.28
C GLU A 101 7.44 0.88 -10.42
N THR A 102 8.52 0.24 -9.96
CA THR A 102 8.63 -1.22 -9.92
C THR A 102 7.59 -1.84 -9.00
N ALA A 103 7.44 -1.30 -7.78
CA ALA A 103 6.44 -1.76 -6.82
C ALA A 103 5.01 -1.59 -7.36
N ARG A 104 4.73 -0.47 -8.03
CA ARG A 104 3.44 -0.18 -8.67
C ARG A 104 3.08 -1.26 -9.70
N ASN A 105 4.00 -1.61 -10.59
CA ASN A 105 3.78 -2.66 -11.59
C ASN A 105 3.53 -4.03 -10.92
N ALA A 106 4.28 -4.34 -9.86
CA ALA A 106 4.08 -5.58 -9.11
C ALA A 106 2.69 -5.64 -8.44
N LEU A 107 2.20 -4.52 -7.90
CA LEU A 107 0.86 -4.42 -7.30
C LEU A 107 -0.24 -4.64 -8.35
N ALA A 108 -0.09 -4.08 -9.55
CA ALA A 108 -1.03 -4.31 -10.65
C ALA A 108 -1.09 -5.79 -11.06
N HIS A 109 0.06 -6.46 -11.16
CA HIS A 109 0.11 -7.90 -11.42
C HIS A 109 -0.52 -8.73 -10.30
N ALA A 110 -0.26 -8.37 -9.04
CA ALA A 110 -0.88 -9.03 -7.90
C ALA A 110 -2.40 -8.83 -7.88
N ALA A 111 -2.89 -7.64 -8.19
CA ALA A 111 -4.33 -7.34 -8.27
C ALA A 111 -5.01 -8.19 -9.34
N HIS A 112 -4.37 -8.36 -10.50
CA HIS A 112 -4.86 -9.26 -11.55
C HIS A 112 -4.90 -10.72 -11.09
N ALA A 113 -3.83 -11.22 -10.47
CA ALA A 113 -3.79 -12.61 -9.96
C ALA A 113 -4.88 -12.87 -8.91
N VAL A 114 -5.10 -11.92 -7.99
CA VAL A 114 -6.16 -11.98 -6.98
C VAL A 114 -7.55 -11.93 -7.63
N ALA A 115 -7.74 -11.11 -8.66
CA ALA A 115 -9.00 -11.06 -9.41
C ALA A 115 -9.33 -12.40 -10.08
N THR A 116 -8.33 -13.03 -10.72
CA THR A 116 -8.48 -14.35 -11.34
C THR A 116 -8.81 -15.42 -10.29
N ALA A 117 -8.12 -15.41 -9.15
CA ALA A 117 -8.44 -16.32 -8.04
C ALA A 117 -9.87 -16.11 -7.52
N GLN A 118 -10.32 -14.85 -7.39
CA GLN A 118 -11.68 -14.52 -7.01
C GLN A 118 -12.70 -15.09 -8.00
N GLU A 119 -12.46 -14.94 -9.30
CA GLU A 119 -13.35 -15.41 -10.37
C GLU A 119 -13.55 -16.93 -10.34
N VAL A 120 -12.49 -17.70 -10.06
CA VAL A 120 -12.57 -19.17 -9.90
C VAL A 120 -13.51 -19.59 -8.75
N LEU A 121 -13.70 -18.73 -7.75
CA LEU A 121 -14.59 -18.99 -6.61
C LEU A 121 -16.03 -18.48 -6.81
N ASN A 122 -16.33 -17.76 -7.89
CA ASN A 122 -17.59 -16.99 -8.09
C ASN A 122 -18.89 -17.83 -8.09
N SER A 123 -18.79 -19.15 -8.10
CA SER A 123 -19.94 -20.07 -8.09
C SER A 123 -19.88 -21.12 -6.98
N GLN A 124 -18.97 -20.99 -6.02
CA GLN A 124 -18.78 -21.98 -4.95
C GLN A 124 -19.63 -21.65 -3.71
N GLY A 125 -20.21 -22.68 -3.08
CA GLY A 125 -20.96 -22.59 -1.83
C GLY A 125 -20.42 -23.55 -0.76
N PHE A 126 -21.05 -23.60 0.42
CA PHE A 126 -20.74 -24.58 1.46
C PHE A 126 -22.01 -25.08 2.16
N THR A 127 -21.97 -26.31 2.66
CA THR A 127 -22.96 -26.86 3.58
C THR A 127 -22.27 -27.27 4.88
N ALA A 128 -22.85 -26.88 6.01
CA ALA A 128 -22.34 -27.31 7.31
C ALA A 128 -22.72 -28.78 7.55
N ALA A 129 -21.80 -29.57 8.09
CA ALA A 129 -22.13 -30.91 8.56
C ALA A 129 -23.10 -30.76 9.76
N VAL A 130 -24.31 -31.30 9.62
CA VAL A 130 -25.26 -31.38 10.73
C VAL A 130 -24.73 -32.45 11.68
N THR A 131 -24.32 -32.05 12.88
CA THR A 131 -23.96 -32.97 13.96
C THR A 131 -25.24 -33.26 14.76
N ASN A 132 -25.69 -34.52 14.73
CA ASN A 132 -26.81 -35.01 15.54
C ASN A 132 -26.43 -35.15 17.01
#